data_AF-A0AAE4ZYA6-F1
#
_entry.id   AF-A0AAE4ZYA6-F1
#
_cell.length_a   1.000
_cell.length_b   1.000
_cell.length_c   1.000
_cell.angle_alpha   90.00
_cell.angle_beta   90.00
_cell.angle_gamma   90.00
#
_symmetry.space_group_name_H-M   'P 1'
#
loop_
_entity.id
_entity.type
_entity.pdbx_description
1 polymer ?
#
loop_
_entity_poly.entity_id
_entity_poly.type
_entity_poly.pdbx_seq_one_letter_code
_entity_poly.pdbx_strand_id
1 'polypeptide(L)'
;MANCVTCGVSNLGINRSPLVIVDGEWFCEDCLPSKKGRVRCSKCGKEPFGSDDHFKTVQGQFLCTECMEKAGIMKKYDYIMQSISKTVSVVKPPSAGNDMAARLGGLRILLDQNLSPGETVTFAIQGNAGEGLACSNSNIFILKSGMAVGSITGRKCSKFPWTQVKSVDLKVGNLYGILEVSDGKMPQYDANDITRAKKADNAITFLLSRKSEFDEALSSIQSHLRK
;
A
#
# COMPACT_ATOMS: atom_id res chain seq x y z
N MET A 1 6.53 -4.03 3.57
CA MET A 1 7.53 -5.02 4.00
C MET A 1 7.21 -5.36 5.45
N ALA A 2 7.09 -6.64 5.81
CA ALA A 2 6.76 -7.02 7.18
C ALA A 2 8.05 -7.23 7.96
N ASN A 3 8.35 -6.28 8.83
CA ASN A 3 9.50 -6.32 9.72
C ASN A 3 8.98 -6.25 11.15
N CYS A 4 9.59 -6.99 12.07
CA CYS A 4 9.33 -6.84 13.49
C CYS A 4 9.54 -5.38 13.89
N VAL A 5 8.54 -4.75 14.50
CA VAL A 5 8.60 -3.33 14.90
C VAL A 5 9.64 -3.05 15.99
N THR A 6 10.16 -4.10 16.64
CA THR A 6 11.14 -3.97 17.74
C THR A 6 12.58 -4.21 17.29
N CYS A 7 12.86 -5.30 16.59
CA CYS A 7 14.23 -5.68 16.21
C CYS A 7 14.52 -5.58 14.71
N GLY A 8 13.53 -5.25 13.88
CA GLY A 8 13.68 -5.10 12.44
C GLY A 8 13.80 -6.41 11.66
N VAL A 9 13.74 -7.58 12.32
CA VAL A 9 13.83 -8.88 11.63
C VAL A 9 12.68 -9.05 10.64
N SER A 10 12.99 -9.57 9.46
CA SER A 10 12.07 -9.67 8.33
C SER A 10 11.55 -11.09 8.14
N ASN A 11 10.32 -11.21 7.64
CA ASN A 11 9.79 -12.50 7.17
C ASN A 11 10.20 -12.84 5.73
N LEU A 12 11.06 -12.04 5.10
CA LEU A 12 11.59 -12.25 3.75
C LEU A 12 13.12 -12.46 3.78
N GLY A 13 13.62 -13.42 2.99
CA GLY A 13 15.05 -13.65 2.76
C GLY A 13 15.61 -14.94 3.37
N ILE A 14 16.93 -15.10 3.25
CA ILE A 14 17.71 -16.16 3.90
C ILE A 14 17.77 -15.77 5.40
N ASN A 15 17.29 -16.62 6.30
CA ASN A 15 16.98 -16.34 7.71
C ASN A 15 15.63 -15.64 7.98
N ARG A 16 14.58 -16.03 7.26
CA ARG A 16 13.20 -15.59 7.56
C ARG A 16 12.84 -15.91 9.02
N SER A 17 12.32 -14.92 9.74
CA SER A 17 11.68 -15.15 11.03
C SER A 17 10.16 -15.17 10.86
N PRO A 18 9.45 -16.08 11.54
CA PRO A 18 8.00 -16.02 11.57
C PRO A 18 7.57 -14.72 12.26
N LEU A 19 6.62 -14.02 11.65
CA LEU A 19 6.06 -12.78 12.19
C LEU A 19 4.56 -12.91 12.35
N VAL A 20 4.03 -12.35 13.43
CA VAL A 20 2.61 -12.27 13.71
C VAL A 20 2.17 -10.81 13.81
N ILE A 21 0.99 -10.50 13.29
CA ILE A 21 0.36 -9.20 13.51
C ILE A 21 -0.38 -9.22 14.84
N VAL A 22 -0.11 -8.23 15.70
CA VAL A 22 -0.91 -7.92 16.89
C VAL A 22 -1.26 -6.44 16.89
N ASP A 23 -2.56 -6.12 16.91
CA ASP A 23 -3.10 -4.74 16.84
C ASP A 23 -2.63 -3.90 15.65
N GLY A 24 -2.27 -4.53 14.55
CA GLY A 24 -1.77 -3.86 13.36
C GLY A 24 -0.26 -3.74 13.25
N GLU A 25 0.49 -4.25 14.23
CA GLU A 25 1.95 -4.21 14.27
C GLU A 25 2.54 -5.62 14.14
N TRP A 26 3.69 -5.74 13.47
CA TRP A 26 4.39 -7.01 13.26
C TRP A 26 5.37 -7.29 14.40
N PHE A 27 5.32 -8.51 14.96
CA PHE A 27 6.24 -8.96 16.00
C PHE A 27 6.84 -10.32 15.64
N CYS A 28 8.13 -10.49 15.93
CA CYS A 28 8.77 -11.81 15.95
C CYS A 28 8.54 -12.51 17.29
N GLU A 29 8.87 -13.80 17.33
CA GLU A 29 8.71 -14.66 18.51
C GLU A 29 9.43 -14.11 19.75
N ASP A 30 10.65 -13.60 19.59
CA ASP A 30 11.43 -13.06 20.71
C ASP A 30 10.89 -11.72 21.24
N CYS A 31 10.36 -10.88 20.36
CA CYS A 31 9.95 -9.52 20.72
C CYS A 31 8.50 -9.44 21.20
N LEU A 32 7.63 -10.39 20.81
CA LEU A 32 6.22 -10.33 21.16
C LEU A 32 5.99 -10.38 22.68
N PRO A 33 6.59 -11.31 23.45
CA PRO A 33 6.34 -11.40 24.89
C PRO A 33 6.76 -10.14 25.65
N SER A 34 7.85 -9.50 25.24
CA SER A 34 8.36 -8.29 25.90
C SER A 34 7.51 -7.04 25.61
N LYS A 35 6.76 -7.01 24.50
CA LYS A 35 5.96 -5.84 24.09
C LYS A 35 4.47 -5.98 24.36
N LYS A 36 3.90 -7.16 24.14
CA LYS A 36 2.45 -7.43 24.27
C LYS A 36 2.13 -8.43 25.38
N GLY A 37 3.14 -8.99 26.05
CA GLY A 37 2.94 -10.05 27.02
C GLY A 37 2.52 -11.36 26.37
N ARG A 38 1.87 -12.23 27.15
CA ARG A 38 1.40 -13.53 26.67
C ARG A 38 0.10 -13.36 25.86
N VAL A 39 0.24 -13.29 24.55
CA VAL A 39 -0.89 -13.22 23.62
C VAL A 39 -1.53 -14.61 23.49
N ARG A 40 -2.83 -14.70 23.73
CA ARG A 40 -3.62 -15.92 23.55
C ARG A 40 -5.06 -15.57 23.19
N CYS A 41 -5.63 -16.27 22.21
CA CYS A 41 -7.02 -16.04 21.80
C CYS A 41 -7.97 -16.39 22.95
N SER A 42 -8.84 -15.47 23.36
CA SER A 42 -9.80 -15.70 24.45
C SER A 42 -10.91 -16.67 24.10
N LYS A 43 -11.16 -16.92 22.80
CA LYS A 43 -12.22 -17.82 22.32
C LYS A 43 -11.76 -19.26 22.11
N CYS A 44 -10.61 -19.47 21.48
CA CYS A 44 -10.13 -20.81 21.13
C CYS A 44 -8.82 -21.20 21.83
N GLY A 45 -8.24 -20.31 22.65
CA GLY A 45 -7.01 -20.58 23.38
C GLY A 45 -5.75 -20.67 22.50
N LYS A 46 -5.85 -20.40 21.20
CA LYS A 46 -4.74 -20.43 20.24
C LYS A 46 -3.68 -19.39 20.59
N GLU A 47 -2.41 -19.79 20.48
CA GLU A 47 -1.24 -18.94 20.72
C GLU A 47 -0.57 -18.55 19.39
N PRO A 48 0.17 -17.42 19.34
CA PRO A 48 0.96 -17.02 18.17
C PRO A 48 1.97 -18.06 17.73
N PHE A 49 2.40 -17.98 16.46
CA PHE A 49 3.45 -18.81 15.84
C PHE A 49 3.14 -20.32 15.69
N GLY A 50 2.07 -20.83 16.30
CA GLY A 50 1.56 -22.19 16.03
C GLY A 50 0.71 -22.32 14.76
N SER A 51 0.38 -21.20 14.09
CA SER A 51 -0.40 -21.15 12.85
C SER A 51 -0.24 -19.80 12.16
N ASP A 52 -0.75 -19.66 10.93
CA ASP A 52 -0.76 -18.40 10.17
C ASP A 52 -1.76 -17.36 10.69
N ASP A 53 -2.30 -17.52 11.91
CA ASP A 53 -3.25 -16.58 12.49
C ASP A 53 -2.59 -15.35 13.08
N HIS A 54 -3.32 -14.25 13.05
CA HIS A 54 -2.94 -12.98 13.65
C HIS A 54 -3.93 -12.58 14.73
N PHE A 55 -3.58 -11.62 15.56
CA PHE A 55 -4.35 -11.27 16.75
C PHE A 55 -4.73 -9.81 16.77
N LYS A 56 -5.89 -9.50 17.33
CA LYS A 56 -6.37 -8.14 17.57
C LYS A 56 -7.02 -8.07 18.94
N THR A 57 -6.81 -6.98 19.65
CA THR A 57 -7.56 -6.68 20.87
C THR A 57 -8.97 -6.21 20.49
N VAL A 58 -9.97 -6.93 20.96
CA VAL A 58 -11.40 -6.60 20.85
C VAL A 58 -11.97 -6.65 22.25
N GLN A 59 -12.55 -5.53 22.71
CA GLN A 59 -13.12 -5.41 24.06
C GLN A 59 -12.14 -5.84 25.17
N GLY A 60 -10.87 -5.47 25.04
CA GLY A 60 -9.82 -5.79 26.02
C GLY A 60 -9.30 -7.23 25.98
N GLN A 61 -9.76 -8.06 25.03
CA GLN A 61 -9.30 -9.45 24.88
C GLN A 61 -8.65 -9.67 23.52
N PHE A 62 -7.62 -10.51 23.47
CA PHE A 62 -7.04 -10.93 22.20
C PHE A 62 -7.95 -11.94 21.50
N LEU A 63 -8.26 -11.68 20.23
CA LEU A 63 -8.93 -12.62 19.33
C LEU A 63 -8.04 -12.93 18.14
N CYS A 64 -7.94 -14.21 17.78
CA CYS A 64 -7.26 -14.61 16.55
C CYS A 64 -8.14 -14.30 15.32
N THR A 65 -7.52 -14.16 14.16
CA THR A 65 -8.18 -13.85 12.88
C THR A 65 -9.28 -14.82 12.50
N GLU A 66 -9.08 -16.12 12.74
CA GLU A 66 -10.12 -17.13 12.53
C GLU A 66 -11.36 -16.92 13.42
N CYS A 67 -11.17 -16.59 14.70
CA CYS A 67 -12.29 -16.30 15.60
C CYS A 67 -12.97 -14.97 15.28
N MET A 68 -12.22 -13.97 14.81
CA MET A 68 -12.80 -12.71 14.31
C MET A 68 -13.68 -12.95 13.08
N GLU A 69 -13.23 -13.81 12.15
CA GLU A 69 -14.00 -14.20 10.98
C GLU A 69 -15.29 -14.92 11.36
N LYS A 70 -15.19 -15.95 12.22
CA LYS A 70 -16.35 -16.72 12.71
C LYS A 70 -17.36 -15.86 13.45
N ALA A 71 -16.90 -14.82 14.16
CA ALA A 71 -17.75 -13.88 14.87
C ALA A 71 -18.29 -12.72 13.99
N GLY A 72 -17.96 -12.68 12.69
CA GLY A 72 -18.37 -11.61 11.79
C GLY A 72 -17.74 -10.25 12.09
N ILE A 73 -16.65 -10.20 12.87
CA ILE A 73 -15.99 -8.97 13.30
C ILE A 73 -15.13 -8.39 12.16
N MET A 74 -14.31 -9.23 11.53
CA MET A 74 -13.36 -8.82 10.49
C MET A 74 -12.81 -10.05 9.76
N LYS A 75 -12.58 -9.94 8.45
CA LYS A 75 -11.88 -10.98 7.69
C LYS A 75 -10.37 -10.92 7.92
N LYS A 76 -9.71 -12.08 7.96
CA LYS A 76 -8.27 -12.25 8.10
C LYS A 76 -7.52 -11.42 7.06
N TYR A 77 -7.96 -11.50 5.80
CA TYR A 77 -7.35 -10.74 4.71
C TYR A 77 -7.45 -9.23 4.94
N ASP A 78 -8.64 -8.73 5.30
CA ASP A 78 -8.85 -7.30 5.55
C ASP A 78 -8.01 -6.80 6.72
N TYR A 79 -7.89 -7.61 7.78
CA TYR A 79 -7.07 -7.28 8.94
C TYR A 79 -5.58 -7.18 8.57
N ILE A 80 -5.06 -8.16 7.82
CA ILE A 80 -3.67 -8.15 7.35
C ILE A 80 -3.41 -6.90 6.49
N MET A 81 -4.33 -6.59 5.56
CA MET A 81 -4.19 -5.44 4.67
C MET A 81 -4.22 -4.10 5.44
N GLN A 82 -5.09 -3.95 6.44
CA GLN A 82 -5.10 -2.77 7.32
C GLN A 82 -3.77 -2.60 8.06
N SER A 83 -3.19 -3.69 8.53
CA SER A 83 -1.94 -3.71 9.30
C SER A 83 -0.73 -3.33 8.44
N ILE A 84 -0.71 -3.84 7.20
CA ILE A 84 0.27 -3.43 6.20
C ILE A 84 0.13 -1.92 5.93
N SER A 85 -1.09 -1.41 5.71
CA SER A 85 -1.31 0.02 5.45
C SER A 85 -0.93 0.93 6.62
N LYS A 86 -1.18 0.52 7.87
CA LYS A 86 -0.73 1.28 9.07
C LYS A 86 0.79 1.33 9.21
N THR A 87 1.49 0.26 8.84
CA THR A 87 2.96 0.24 8.88
C THR A 87 3.57 1.22 7.86
N VAL A 88 2.83 1.57 6.80
CA VAL A 88 3.23 2.61 5.83
C VAL A 88 3.01 4.03 6.39
N SER A 89 2.17 4.19 7.42
CA SER A 89 1.84 5.51 8.01
C SER A 89 2.87 6.02 9.03
N VAL A 90 3.96 5.30 9.31
CA VAL A 90 5.07 5.78 10.13
C VAL A 90 6.31 6.03 9.27
N VAL A 91 6.15 6.90 8.28
CA VAL A 91 7.24 7.80 7.88
C VAL A 91 6.61 9.19 7.89
N LYS A 92 6.75 9.88 9.03
CA LYS A 92 6.64 11.34 9.04
C LYS A 92 7.66 11.81 7.99
N PRO A 93 7.25 12.47 6.89
CA PRO A 93 8.20 12.89 5.88
C PRO A 93 9.24 13.80 6.57
N PRO A 94 10.53 13.65 6.27
CA PRO A 94 11.51 14.61 6.72
C PRO A 94 11.09 15.97 6.18
N SER A 95 10.78 16.89 7.09
CA SER A 95 10.60 18.29 6.80
C SER A 95 11.98 18.87 6.44
N ALA A 96 12.35 18.83 5.16
CA ALA A 96 13.22 19.80 4.48
C ALA A 96 13.58 19.30 3.07
N GLY A 97 13.12 20.03 2.04
CA GLY A 97 13.49 19.85 0.63
C GLY A 97 12.30 19.45 -0.24
N ASN A 98 12.10 20.15 -1.36
CA ASN A 98 11.04 19.98 -2.37
C ASN A 98 11.04 18.61 -3.10
N ASP A 99 11.53 17.55 -2.49
CA ASP A 99 11.67 16.23 -3.10
C ASP A 99 10.34 15.47 -3.05
N MET A 100 9.44 15.82 -3.98
CA MET A 100 8.12 15.20 -4.10
C MET A 100 8.20 13.68 -4.30
N ALA A 101 9.29 13.18 -4.91
CA ALA A 101 9.50 11.75 -5.15
C ALA A 101 9.69 10.94 -3.86
N ALA A 102 10.10 11.58 -2.76
CA ALA A 102 10.25 10.90 -1.46
C ALA A 102 8.95 10.27 -0.95
N ARG A 103 7.78 10.78 -1.37
CA ARG A 103 6.46 10.26 -1.02
C ARG A 103 6.21 8.83 -1.52
N LEU A 104 6.99 8.35 -2.48
CA LEU A 104 6.86 7.01 -3.05
C LEU A 104 7.52 5.91 -2.19
N GLY A 105 8.32 6.29 -1.19
CA GLY A 105 9.11 5.35 -0.40
C GLY A 105 9.97 4.45 -1.30
N GLY A 106 9.87 3.13 -1.13
CA GLY A 106 10.65 2.17 -1.91
C GLY A 106 10.40 2.17 -3.43
N LEU A 107 9.29 2.75 -3.90
CA LEU A 107 9.02 2.90 -5.34
C LEU A 107 9.83 4.03 -5.99
N ARG A 108 10.44 4.91 -5.21
CA ARG A 108 11.30 6.00 -5.72
C ARG A 108 12.43 5.47 -6.60
N ILE A 109 13.09 4.38 -6.18
CA ILE A 109 14.18 3.77 -6.95
C ILE A 109 13.72 3.43 -8.38
N LEU A 110 12.48 2.96 -8.51
CA LEU A 110 11.91 2.62 -9.80
C LEU A 110 11.61 3.88 -10.64
N LEU A 111 11.17 4.96 -10.01
CA LEU A 111 10.98 6.24 -10.70
C LEU A 111 12.31 6.80 -11.21
N ASP A 112 13.32 6.87 -10.34
CA ASP A 112 14.64 7.45 -10.66
C ASP A 112 15.31 6.75 -11.86
N GLN A 113 15.09 5.43 -12.00
CA GLN A 113 15.57 4.64 -13.13
C GLN A 113 14.84 4.91 -14.47
N ASN A 114 13.67 5.55 -14.43
CA ASN A 114 12.79 5.78 -15.59
C ASN A 114 12.62 7.26 -15.95
N LEU A 115 13.19 8.17 -15.14
CA LEU A 115 13.26 9.59 -15.47
C LEU A 115 14.24 9.82 -16.61
N SER A 116 13.83 10.63 -17.58
CA SER A 116 14.71 11.11 -18.63
C SER A 116 15.68 12.16 -18.07
N PRO A 117 16.87 12.36 -18.65
CA PRO A 117 17.77 13.43 -18.24
C PRO A 117 17.07 14.80 -18.26
N GLY A 118 17.14 15.55 -17.15
CA GLY A 118 16.47 16.84 -17.00
C GLY A 118 14.97 16.78 -16.68
N GLU A 119 14.38 15.59 -16.61
CA GLU A 119 13.00 15.40 -16.18
C GLU A 119 12.88 15.62 -14.67
N THR A 120 11.99 16.53 -14.26
CA THR A 120 11.83 16.92 -12.84
C THR A 120 10.48 16.49 -12.33
N VAL A 121 10.45 15.78 -11.20
CA VAL A 121 9.23 15.33 -10.53
C VAL A 121 8.53 16.51 -9.87
N THR A 122 7.28 16.75 -10.24
CA THR A 122 6.44 17.85 -9.73
C THR A 122 5.45 17.38 -8.67
N PHE A 123 5.07 16.11 -8.71
CA PHE A 123 4.11 15.53 -7.77
C PHE A 123 4.34 14.02 -7.64
N ALA A 124 4.08 13.46 -6.46
CA ALA A 124 3.98 12.02 -6.30
C ALA A 124 3.04 11.65 -5.15
N ILE A 125 2.36 10.52 -5.30
CA ILE A 125 1.47 9.93 -4.30
C ILE A 125 1.61 8.42 -4.28
N GLN A 126 1.61 7.86 -3.08
CA GLN A 126 1.64 6.40 -2.90
C GLN A 126 0.21 5.86 -2.86
N GLY A 127 -0.06 4.81 -3.63
CA GLY A 127 -1.30 4.06 -3.58
C GLY A 127 -1.31 3.03 -2.44
N ASN A 128 -2.07 1.95 -2.62
CA ASN A 128 -2.01 0.77 -1.78
C ASN A 128 -0.67 0.02 -1.96
N ALA A 129 -0.47 -1.02 -1.16
CA ALA A 129 0.80 -1.74 -1.06
C ALA A 129 1.37 -2.13 -2.44
N GLY A 130 2.52 -1.53 -2.76
CA GLY A 130 3.26 -1.78 -4.00
C GLY A 130 2.84 -0.90 -5.18
N GLU A 131 2.00 0.11 -4.99
CA GLU A 131 1.50 1.00 -6.05
C GLU A 131 1.87 2.47 -5.77
N GLY A 132 2.16 3.24 -6.81
CA GLY A 132 2.44 4.67 -6.71
C GLY A 132 2.27 5.38 -8.04
N LEU A 133 2.02 6.68 -7.96
CA LEU A 133 1.90 7.56 -9.12
C LEU A 133 2.83 8.75 -8.94
N ALA A 134 3.54 9.12 -10.00
CA ALA A 134 4.34 10.34 -10.04
C ALA A 134 4.06 11.11 -11.31
N CYS A 135 4.22 12.43 -11.21
CA CYS A 135 4.14 13.37 -12.31
C CYS A 135 5.46 14.10 -12.41
N SER A 136 5.92 14.31 -13.62
CA SER A 136 7.01 15.20 -13.95
C SER A 136 6.52 16.34 -14.83
N ASN A 137 7.44 17.22 -15.22
CA ASN A 137 7.19 18.20 -16.27
C ASN A 137 6.83 17.59 -17.64
N SER A 138 7.12 16.30 -17.89
CA SER A 138 6.97 15.67 -19.22
C SER A 138 6.06 14.44 -19.26
N ASN A 139 5.95 13.70 -18.16
CA ASN A 139 5.25 12.43 -18.11
C ASN A 139 4.47 12.24 -16.80
N ILE A 140 3.51 11.33 -16.86
CA ILE A 140 2.92 10.67 -15.69
C ILE A 140 3.41 9.22 -15.63
N PHE A 141 3.69 8.75 -14.43
CA PHE A 141 4.26 7.44 -14.15
C PHE A 141 3.34 6.66 -13.23
N ILE A 142 3.06 5.41 -13.57
CA ILE A 142 2.42 4.43 -12.69
C ILE A 142 3.48 3.39 -12.31
N LEU A 143 3.77 3.31 -11.02
CA LEU A 143 4.84 2.49 -10.45
C LEU A 143 4.20 1.34 -9.69
N LYS A 144 4.59 0.11 -10.02
CA LYS A 144 4.10 -1.10 -9.37
C LYS A 144 5.23 -2.03 -8.94
N SER A 145 5.05 -2.70 -7.81
CA SER A 145 5.96 -3.72 -7.32
C SER A 145 5.25 -4.81 -6.53
N GLY A 146 5.93 -5.95 -6.38
CA GLY A 146 5.41 -7.05 -5.58
C GLY A 146 4.11 -7.62 -6.16
N MET A 147 3.17 -7.93 -5.27
CA MET A 147 1.88 -8.50 -5.66
C MET A 147 1.05 -7.60 -6.61
N ALA A 148 1.32 -6.30 -6.69
CA ALA A 148 0.67 -5.41 -7.66
C ALA A 148 1.04 -5.73 -9.11
N VAL A 149 2.19 -6.38 -9.35
CA VAL A 149 2.60 -6.92 -10.65
C VAL A 149 2.52 -8.44 -10.72
N GLY A 150 1.91 -9.09 -9.72
CA GLY A 150 1.76 -10.55 -9.65
C GLY A 150 3.02 -11.33 -9.27
N SER A 151 4.09 -10.68 -8.81
CA SER A 151 5.34 -11.34 -8.42
C SER A 151 6.01 -10.64 -7.24
N ILE A 152 6.52 -11.39 -6.25
CA ILE A 152 7.12 -10.85 -5.02
C ILE A 152 8.30 -9.91 -5.31
N THR A 153 9.12 -10.21 -6.32
CA THR A 153 10.28 -9.40 -6.72
C THR A 153 10.00 -8.52 -7.94
N GLY A 154 8.83 -8.65 -8.55
CA GLY A 154 8.47 -7.93 -9.76
C GLY A 154 8.40 -6.43 -9.52
N ARG A 155 8.80 -5.66 -10.53
CA ARG A 155 8.67 -4.20 -10.58
C ARG A 155 8.25 -3.80 -11.99
N LYS A 156 7.42 -2.77 -12.10
CA LYS A 156 6.94 -2.24 -13.38
C LYS A 156 6.74 -0.74 -13.28
N CYS A 157 7.27 -0.01 -14.26
CA CYS A 157 7.03 1.42 -14.44
C CYS A 157 6.30 1.60 -15.77
N SER A 158 5.06 2.05 -15.74
CA SER A 158 4.33 2.49 -16.93
C SER A 158 4.49 4.00 -17.04
N LYS A 159 5.06 4.47 -18.17
CA LYS A 159 5.34 5.88 -18.43
C LYS A 159 4.42 6.38 -19.54
N PHE A 160 3.71 7.47 -19.30
CA PHE A 160 2.80 8.09 -20.26
C PHE A 160 3.19 9.56 -20.46
N PRO A 161 3.59 9.96 -21.68
CA PRO A 161 3.78 11.36 -22.02
C PRO A 161 2.48 12.14 -21.81
N TRP A 162 2.57 13.37 -21.30
CA TRP A 162 1.38 14.21 -21.10
C TRP A 162 0.56 14.40 -22.38
N THR A 163 1.22 14.42 -23.54
CA THR A 163 0.58 14.53 -24.87
C THR A 163 -0.33 13.34 -25.22
N GLN A 164 -0.18 12.20 -24.54
CA GLN A 164 -1.01 11.01 -24.74
C GLN A 164 -2.13 10.90 -23.69
N VAL A 165 -2.03 11.62 -22.58
CA VAL A 165 -3.01 11.55 -21.49
C VAL A 165 -4.21 12.42 -21.81
N LYS A 166 -5.39 11.82 -21.92
CA LYS A 166 -6.66 12.53 -22.12
C LYS A 166 -7.33 12.89 -20.81
N SER A 167 -7.32 11.99 -19.83
CA SER A 167 -7.92 12.21 -18.53
C SER A 167 -7.15 11.48 -17.43
N VAL A 168 -7.32 12.00 -16.23
CA VAL A 168 -7.00 11.30 -14.99
C VAL A 168 -8.27 11.32 -14.15
N ASP A 169 -8.79 10.15 -13.82
CA ASP A 169 -10.11 9.98 -13.25
C ASP A 169 -10.01 9.32 -11.87
N LEU A 170 -10.74 9.88 -10.90
CA LEU A 170 -10.87 9.31 -9.57
C LEU A 170 -12.22 8.60 -9.46
N LYS A 171 -12.19 7.28 -9.32
CA LYS A 171 -13.38 6.43 -9.16
C LYS A 171 -13.41 5.90 -7.72
N VAL A 172 -14.58 5.91 -7.10
CA VAL A 172 -14.72 5.57 -5.68
C VAL A 172 -15.79 4.50 -5.50
N GLY A 173 -15.44 3.44 -4.77
CA GLY A 173 -16.36 2.39 -4.32
C GLY A 173 -16.49 2.40 -2.79
N ASN A 174 -17.06 1.32 -2.24
CA ASN A 174 -17.44 1.28 -0.82
C ASN A 174 -16.24 1.22 0.16
N LEU A 175 -15.10 0.66 -0.25
CA LEU A 175 -13.92 0.49 0.61
C LEU A 175 -12.64 1.06 -0.02
N TYR A 176 -12.61 1.16 -1.33
CA TYR A 176 -11.44 1.52 -2.10
C TYR A 176 -11.82 2.53 -3.18
N GLY A 177 -10.82 3.27 -3.64
CA GLY A 177 -10.91 4.02 -4.87
C GLY A 177 -9.78 3.66 -5.82
N ILE A 178 -9.92 4.16 -7.05
CA ILE A 178 -8.98 4.01 -8.15
C ILE A 178 -8.67 5.41 -8.67
N LEU A 179 -7.39 5.72 -8.84
CA LEU A 179 -6.93 6.85 -9.64
C LEU A 179 -6.38 6.29 -10.95
N GLU A 180 -7.05 6.57 -12.05
CA GLU A 180 -6.83 5.97 -13.36
C GLU A 180 -6.39 7.03 -14.38
N VAL A 181 -5.37 6.72 -15.16
CA VAL A 181 -4.87 7.50 -16.30
C VAL A 181 -5.48 6.91 -17.56
N SER A 182 -5.96 7.76 -18.47
CA SER A 182 -6.57 7.31 -19.72
C SER A 182 -6.01 8.08 -20.91
N ASP A 183 -5.71 7.36 -21.99
CA ASP A 183 -5.45 7.89 -23.34
C ASP A 183 -6.69 7.76 -24.26
N GLY A 184 -7.81 7.26 -23.71
CA GLY A 184 -9.04 6.93 -24.43
C GLY A 184 -9.04 5.59 -25.16
N LYS A 185 -7.96 4.80 -25.10
CA LYS A 185 -7.84 3.44 -25.65
C LYS A 185 -7.58 2.39 -24.55
N MET A 186 -7.05 2.81 -23.41
CA MET A 186 -6.79 1.94 -22.27
C MET A 186 -8.09 1.38 -21.67
N PRO A 187 -8.05 0.16 -21.10
CA PRO A 187 -9.15 -0.38 -20.34
C PRO A 187 -9.49 0.53 -19.16
N GLN A 188 -10.78 0.65 -18.89
CA GLN A 188 -11.31 1.32 -17.71
C GLN A 188 -11.76 0.27 -16.68
N TYR A 189 -11.51 0.57 -15.41
CA TYR A 189 -11.83 -0.33 -14.30
C TYR A 189 -12.95 0.24 -13.43
N ASP A 190 -13.79 -0.65 -12.90
CA ASP A 190 -14.82 -0.34 -11.92
C ASP A 190 -14.19 -0.29 -10.52
N ALA A 191 -14.59 0.70 -9.70
CA ALA A 191 -14.05 0.87 -8.35
C ALA A 191 -14.35 -0.31 -7.39
N ASN A 192 -15.30 -1.17 -7.74
CA ASN A 192 -15.62 -2.40 -7.02
C ASN A 192 -14.76 -3.59 -7.49
N ASP A 193 -14.07 -3.51 -8.64
CA ASP A 193 -13.16 -4.54 -9.16
C ASP A 193 -11.68 -4.16 -8.92
N ILE A 194 -11.34 -4.06 -7.63
CA ILE A 194 -9.99 -3.67 -7.18
C ILE A 194 -8.93 -4.70 -7.59
N THR A 195 -9.28 -5.98 -7.71
CA THR A 195 -8.32 -7.02 -8.09
C THR A 195 -7.77 -6.79 -9.49
N ARG A 196 -8.62 -6.37 -10.45
CA ARG A 196 -8.17 -6.01 -11.79
C ARG A 196 -7.46 -4.66 -11.80
N ALA A 197 -8.03 -3.65 -11.15
CA ALA A 197 -7.44 -2.30 -11.09
C ALA A 197 -6.02 -2.32 -10.49
N LYS A 198 -5.80 -3.12 -9.45
CA LYS A 198 -4.48 -3.27 -8.82
C LYS A 198 -3.40 -3.80 -9.76
N LYS A 199 -3.78 -4.60 -10.77
CA LYS A 199 -2.85 -5.13 -11.79
C LYS A 199 -2.79 -4.26 -13.05
N ALA A 200 -3.66 -3.28 -13.18
CA ALA A 200 -3.72 -2.41 -14.34
C ALA A 200 -2.47 -1.53 -14.45
N ASP A 201 -2.04 -1.28 -15.68
CA ASP A 201 -0.83 -0.50 -15.96
C ASP A 201 -1.02 1.01 -15.83
N ASN A 202 -2.28 1.43 -15.88
CA ASN A 202 -2.70 2.82 -15.95
C ASN A 202 -3.44 3.28 -14.69
N ALA A 203 -3.43 2.50 -13.61
CA ALA A 203 -4.17 2.85 -12.40
C ALA A 203 -3.41 2.53 -11.11
N ILE A 204 -3.68 3.30 -10.07
CA ILE A 204 -3.33 2.94 -8.69
C ILE A 204 -4.59 2.86 -7.83
N THR A 205 -4.60 1.96 -6.87
CA THR A 205 -5.70 1.83 -5.90
C THR A 205 -5.38 2.51 -4.58
N PHE A 206 -6.40 2.91 -3.82
CA PHE A 206 -6.24 3.48 -2.47
C PHE A 206 -7.43 3.10 -1.57
N LEU A 207 -7.24 3.18 -0.25
CA LEU A 207 -8.32 3.01 0.72
C LEU A 207 -9.22 4.24 0.75
N LEU A 208 -10.54 4.07 0.86
CA LEU A 208 -11.50 5.18 0.89
C LEU A 208 -11.19 6.22 1.98
N SER A 209 -10.60 5.80 3.11
CA SER A 209 -10.15 6.70 4.18
C SER A 209 -9.11 7.74 3.73
N ARG A 210 -8.44 7.53 2.59
CA ARG A 210 -7.48 8.46 1.98
C ARG A 210 -8.08 9.29 0.84
N LYS A 211 -9.41 9.29 0.66
CA LYS A 211 -10.05 9.99 -0.46
C LYS A 211 -9.65 11.47 -0.55
N SER A 212 -9.61 12.19 0.57
CA SER A 212 -9.24 13.61 0.58
C SER A 212 -7.83 13.85 0.01
N GLU A 213 -6.86 13.00 0.37
CA GLU A 213 -5.50 13.04 -0.17
C GLU A 213 -5.49 12.83 -1.69
N PHE A 214 -6.37 11.94 -2.18
CA PHE A 214 -6.49 11.64 -3.61
C PHE A 214 -7.30 12.70 -4.39
N ASP A 215 -8.23 13.40 -3.76
CA ASP A 215 -8.90 14.57 -4.35
C ASP A 215 -7.89 15.73 -4.57
N GLU A 216 -7.02 15.97 -3.59
CA GLU A 216 -5.92 16.94 -3.69
C GLU A 216 -4.89 16.53 -4.75
N ALA A 217 -4.56 15.23 -4.81
CA ALA A 217 -3.71 14.67 -5.84
C ALA A 217 -4.28 14.89 -7.23
N LEU A 218 -5.56 14.59 -7.44
CA LEU A 218 -6.23 14.79 -8.72
C LEU A 218 -6.19 16.26 -9.13
N SER A 219 -6.46 17.18 -8.20
CA SER A 219 -6.39 18.63 -8.45
C SER A 219 -5.00 19.07 -8.91
N SER A 220 -3.95 18.53 -8.27
CA SER A 220 -2.55 18.80 -8.64
C SER A 220 -2.22 18.26 -10.03
N ILE A 221 -2.66 17.04 -10.34
CA ILE A 221 -2.44 16.36 -11.63
C ILE A 221 -3.17 17.10 -12.76
N GLN A 222 -4.41 17.52 -12.55
CA GLN A 222 -5.20 18.23 -13.55
C GLN A 222 -4.55 19.55 -14.01
N SER A 223 -3.73 20.18 -13.18
CA SER A 223 -2.96 21.37 -13.58
C SER A 223 -1.96 21.10 -14.72
N HIS A 224 -1.53 19.84 -14.90
CA HIS A 224 -0.67 19.42 -16.00
C HIS A 224 -1.41 19.14 -17.30
N LEU A 225 -2.71 18.77 -17.23
CA LEU A 225 -3.54 18.49 -18.41
C LEU A 225 -4.06 19.77 -19.10
N ARG A 226 -4.05 20.90 -18.39
CA ARG A 226 -4.54 22.19 -18.88
C ARG A 226 -3.47 23.05 -19.56
N LYS A 227 -2.26 22.52 -19.75
CA LYS A 227 -1.14 23.17 -20.46
C LYS A 227 -0.92 22.52 -21.81
#